data_AF-A0A7S0I5W3-F1
#
_entry.id   AF-A0A7S0I5W3-F1
#
_cell.length_a   1.000
_cell.length_b   1.000
_cell.length_c   1.000
_cell.angle_alpha   90.00
_cell.angle_beta   90.00
_cell.angle_gamma   90.00
#
_symmetry.space_group_name_H-M   'P 1'
#
loop_
_entity.id
_entity.type
_entity.pdbx_description
1 polymer ?
#
loop_
_entity_poly.entity_id
_entity_poly.type
_entity_poly.pdbx_seq_one_letter_code
_entity_poly.pdbx_strand_id
1 'polypeptide(L)'
;ANTTSLWAHVYISQAATSPDPSSKRWRRLSTAEAHTPLVSYVPRVVVKATKNLLSGEFKDNVDAAAALELNANPTELAPHWKGSLSVQLVADFAVFTRQSMPPQLKQVLVIDSETGAYLPP
;
A
#
# COMPACT_ATOMS: atom_id res chain seq x y z
N ALA A 1 -11.17 21.05 -1.33
CA ALA A 1 -10.15 20.04 -0.95
C ALA A 1 -10.84 18.69 -0.80
N ASN A 2 -10.76 17.87 -1.83
CA ASN A 2 -11.33 16.51 -1.86
C ASN A 2 -10.34 15.56 -1.18
N THR A 3 -10.49 15.37 0.13
CA THR A 3 -9.82 14.34 0.93
C THR A 3 -10.26 12.97 0.46
N THR A 4 -9.65 12.49 -0.62
CA THR A 4 -10.01 11.22 -1.24
C THR A 4 -9.07 10.17 -0.66
N SER A 5 -9.46 9.55 0.46
CA SER A 5 -8.73 8.40 1.00
C SER A 5 -9.32 7.12 0.41
N LEU A 6 -8.52 6.37 -0.35
CA LEU A 6 -8.89 5.07 -0.91
C LEU A 6 -8.06 3.98 -0.22
N TRP A 7 -8.73 2.93 0.23
CA TRP A 7 -8.14 1.81 0.96
C TRP A 7 -8.54 0.49 0.32
N ALA A 8 -7.59 -0.44 0.25
CA ALA A 8 -7.85 -1.83 -0.06
C ALA A 8 -8.02 -2.61 1.25
N HIS A 9 -9.16 -3.27 1.40
CA HIS A 9 -9.45 -4.20 2.48
C HIS A 9 -9.45 -5.61 1.89
N VAL A 10 -8.50 -6.44 2.29
CA VAL A 10 -8.37 -7.82 1.81
C VAL A 10 -8.59 -8.76 2.98
N TYR A 11 -9.55 -9.68 2.82
CA TYR A 11 -9.87 -10.71 3.81
C TYR A 11 -9.71 -12.08 3.19
N ILE A 12 -8.96 -12.96 3.86
CA ILE A 12 -8.72 -14.34 3.44
C ILE A 12 -9.16 -15.24 4.59
N SER A 13 -10.14 -16.11 4.36
CA SER A 13 -10.60 -17.08 5.36
C SER A 13 -10.33 -18.52 4.92
N GLN A 14 -10.14 -19.40 5.90
CA GLN A 14 -10.09 -20.84 5.66
C GLN A 14 -11.44 -21.36 5.14
N ALA A 15 -11.42 -22.45 4.36
CA ALA A 15 -12.63 -23.09 3.86
C ALA A 15 -13.62 -23.39 5.00
N ALA A 16 -14.91 -23.08 4.76
CA ALA A 16 -16.03 -23.17 5.71
C ALA A 16 -16.09 -22.10 6.83
N THR A 17 -15.11 -21.20 6.94
CA THR A 17 -15.18 -20.00 7.80
C THR A 17 -15.61 -18.78 6.98
N SER A 18 -16.47 -17.94 7.56
CA SER A 18 -16.83 -16.66 6.97
C SER A 18 -15.78 -15.58 7.30
N PRO A 19 -15.37 -14.73 6.35
CA PRO A 19 -14.49 -13.60 6.61
C PRO A 19 -15.21 -12.43 7.31
N ASP A 20 -16.55 -12.41 7.35
CA ASP A 20 -17.33 -11.34 7.99
C ASP A 20 -17.38 -11.50 9.52
N PRO A 21 -16.83 -10.56 10.31
CA PRO A 21 -16.81 -10.62 11.78
C PRO A 21 -18.20 -10.63 12.43
N SER A 22 -19.23 -10.18 11.71
CA SER A 22 -20.61 -10.16 12.21
C SER A 22 -21.27 -11.55 12.15
N SER A 23 -20.70 -12.47 11.37
CA SER A 23 -21.28 -13.79 11.14
C SER A 23 -20.90 -14.78 12.25
N LYS A 24 -21.83 -15.65 12.64
CA LYS A 24 -21.57 -16.71 13.63
C LYS A 24 -20.49 -17.71 13.22
N ARG A 25 -20.18 -17.78 11.91
CA ARG A 25 -19.14 -18.65 11.35
C ARG A 25 -17.79 -17.97 11.25
N TRP A 26 -17.65 -16.75 11.74
CA TRP A 26 -16.37 -16.06 11.78
C TRP A 26 -15.48 -16.65 12.86
N ARG A 27 -14.20 -16.78 12.52
CA ARG A 27 -13.15 -17.17 13.46
C ARG A 27 -11.92 -16.32 13.16
N ARG A 28 -11.48 -15.58 14.19
CA ARG A 28 -10.29 -14.73 14.15
C ARG A 28 -9.05 -15.50 13.67
N LEU A 29 -8.80 -16.67 14.26
CA LEU A 29 -7.59 -17.47 13.97
C LEU A 29 -7.55 -18.09 12.57
N SER A 30 -8.68 -18.15 11.87
CA SER A 30 -8.75 -18.69 10.51
C SER A 30 -9.05 -17.63 9.47
N THR A 31 -8.88 -16.35 9.82
CA THR A 31 -9.09 -15.21 8.93
C THR A 31 -7.88 -14.30 9.00
N ALA A 32 -7.24 -14.04 7.86
CA ALA A 32 -6.20 -13.03 7.71
C ALA A 32 -6.82 -11.78 7.10
N GLU A 33 -6.45 -10.61 7.62
CA GLU A 33 -6.88 -9.31 7.11
C GLU A 33 -5.67 -8.43 6.79
N ALA A 34 -5.78 -7.64 5.74
CA ALA A 34 -4.78 -6.64 5.36
C ALA A 34 -5.45 -5.36 4.88
N HIS A 35 -4.94 -4.23 5.35
CA HIS A 35 -5.42 -2.90 5.04
C HIS A 35 -4.30 -2.07 4.44
N THR A 36 -4.44 -1.70 3.17
CA THR A 36 -3.38 -0.96 2.46
C THR A 36 -3.97 0.31 1.85
N PRO A 37 -3.39 1.49 2.12
CA PRO A 37 -3.80 2.72 1.43
C PRO A 37 -3.40 2.62 -0.04
N LEU A 38 -4.35 2.89 -0.93
CA LEU A 38 -4.12 2.87 -2.39
C LEU A 38 -3.74 4.24 -2.96
N VAL A 39 -3.89 5.28 -2.15
CA VAL A 39 -3.59 6.66 -2.55
C VAL A 39 -2.15 6.97 -2.25
N SER A 40 -1.44 7.38 -3.28
CA SER A 40 -0.12 7.99 -3.19
C SER A 40 -0.21 9.46 -3.63
N TYR A 41 0.72 10.29 -3.17
CA TYR A 41 0.77 11.71 -3.51
C TYR A 41 1.98 11.97 -4.39
N VAL A 42 1.75 12.49 -5.60
CA VAL A 42 2.82 12.83 -6.55
C VAL A 42 2.72 14.31 -6.91
N PRO A 43 3.88 14.97 -7.14
CA PRO A 43 3.92 16.33 -7.67
C PRO A 43 3.00 16.52 -8.87
N ARG A 44 2.12 17.52 -8.80
CA ARG A 44 1.28 17.88 -9.94
C ARG A 44 2.14 18.53 -11.02
N VAL A 45 2.28 17.86 -12.16
CA VAL A 45 2.92 18.46 -13.35
C VAL A 45 1.91 19.38 -14.02
N VAL A 46 2.10 20.69 -13.87
CA VAL A 46 1.30 21.69 -14.59
C VAL A 46 2.00 21.99 -15.92
N VAL A 47 1.49 21.42 -17.01
CA VAL A 47 1.96 21.75 -18.36
C VAL A 47 1.43 23.14 -18.70
N LYS A 48 2.31 24.15 -18.70
CA LYS A 48 1.99 25.49 -19.19
C LYS A 48 2.30 25.53 -20.68
N ALA A 49 1.27 25.65 -21.52
CA ALA A 49 1.46 25.97 -22.93
C ALA A 49 2.10 27.37 -23.03
N THR A 50 3.33 27.43 -23.51
CA THR A 50 4.03 28.70 -23.74
C THR A 50 4.12 28.94 -25.24
N LYS A 51 3.72 30.13 -25.67
CA LYS A 51 3.81 30.56 -27.07
C LYS A 51 5.09 31.37 -27.25
N ASN A 52 5.92 31.01 -28.22
CA ASN A 52 7.09 31.83 -28.55
C ASN A 52 6.63 33.13 -29.24
N LEU A 53 6.89 34.27 -28.60
CA LEU A 53 6.44 35.58 -29.08
C LEU A 53 7.22 36.07 -30.32
N LEU A 54 8.41 35.53 -30.58
CA LEU A 54 9.23 35.93 -31.73
C LEU A 54 9.02 35.04 -32.96
N SER A 55 8.82 33.72 -32.77
CA SER A 55 8.63 32.81 -33.91
C SER A 55 7.16 32.51 -34.21
N GLY A 56 6.22 32.88 -33.32
CA GLY A 56 4.78 32.63 -33.50
C GLY A 56 4.36 31.16 -33.40
N GLU A 57 5.33 30.24 -33.39
CA GLU A 57 5.12 28.80 -33.29
C GLU A 57 4.81 28.35 -31.86
N PHE A 58 3.87 27.41 -31.75
CA PHE A 58 3.63 26.67 -30.51
C PHE A 58 4.68 25.57 -30.40
N LYS A 59 5.60 25.70 -29.44
CA LYS A 59 6.43 24.58 -29.04
C LYS A 59 5.66 23.78 -28.01
N ASP A 60 5.10 22.65 -28.41
CA ASP A 60 4.67 21.59 -27.50
C ASP A 60 5.93 20.93 -26.89
N ASN A 61 6.71 21.70 -26.13
CA ASN A 61 7.93 21.17 -25.53
C ASN A 61 7.57 20.50 -24.20
N VAL A 62 7.25 19.21 -24.29
CA VAL A 62 7.10 18.31 -23.14
C VAL A 62 8.51 17.86 -22.71
N ASP A 63 9.34 18.80 -22.24
CA ASP A 63 10.56 18.45 -21.51
C ASP A 63 10.19 18.26 -20.04
N ALA A 64 9.79 17.03 -19.69
CA ALA A 64 9.47 16.62 -18.33
C ALA A 64 10.60 16.94 -17.32
N ALA A 65 11.85 17.05 -17.80
CA ALA A 65 13.01 17.43 -17.00
C ALA A 65 13.05 18.93 -16.65
N ALA A 66 12.64 19.83 -17.56
CA ALA A 66 12.64 21.27 -17.31
C ALA A 66 11.49 21.71 -16.39
N ALA A 67 10.36 20.98 -16.41
CA ALA A 67 9.25 21.21 -15.50
C ALA A 67 9.57 20.85 -14.04
N LEU A 68 10.56 20.00 -13.78
CA LEU A 68 11.03 19.68 -12.43
C LEU A 68 11.82 20.83 -11.80
N GLU A 69 12.59 21.59 -12.60
CA GLU A 69 13.43 22.69 -12.10
C GLU A 69 12.67 24.01 -11.89
N LEU A 70 11.52 24.22 -12.56
CA LEU A 70 10.77 25.48 -12.48
C LEU A 70 9.89 25.62 -11.21
N ASN A 71 9.80 24.59 -10.36
CA ASN A 71 8.93 24.58 -9.18
C ASN A 71 9.69 24.98 -7.90
N ALA A 72 10.09 26.24 -7.80
CA ALA A 72 10.45 26.88 -6.54
C ALA A 72 9.22 27.32 -5.70
N ASN A 73 8.01 27.12 -6.22
CA ASN A 73 6.74 27.32 -5.52
C ASN A 73 6.32 26.02 -4.81
N PRO A 74 5.51 26.08 -3.73
CA PRO A 74 5.04 24.88 -3.04
C PRO A 74 4.32 23.96 -4.03
N THR A 75 4.99 22.86 -4.40
CA THR A 75 4.50 21.86 -5.33
C THR A 75 3.16 21.33 -4.85
N GLU A 76 2.09 21.67 -5.56
CA GLU A 76 0.76 21.14 -5.27
C GLU A 76 0.79 19.62 -5.46
N LEU A 77 0.61 18.87 -4.37
CA LEU A 77 0.57 17.41 -4.41
C LEU A 77 -0.82 16.96 -4.83
N ALA A 78 -0.90 16.13 -5.87
CA ALA A 78 -2.15 15.54 -6.34
C ALA A 78 -2.25 14.07 -5.89
N PRO A 79 -3.43 13.61 -5.42
CA PRO A 79 -3.65 12.20 -5.14
C PRO A 79 -3.69 11.42 -6.45
N HIS A 80 -2.97 10.31 -6.50
CA HIS A 80 -2.99 9.34 -7.59
C HIS A 80 -3.16 7.94 -7.01
N TRP A 81 -3.72 7.03 -7.80
CA TRP A 81 -3.83 5.62 -7.45
C TRP A 81 -3.35 4.77 -8.62
N LYS A 82 -2.70 3.66 -8.33
CA LYS A 82 -2.24 2.72 -9.36
C LYS A 82 -3.39 1.77 -9.72
N GLY A 83 -3.64 1.60 -11.02
CA GLY A 83 -4.70 0.72 -11.53
C GLY A 83 -4.55 -0.77 -11.21
N SER A 84 -3.34 -1.22 -10.87
CA SER A 84 -3.00 -2.62 -10.63
C SER A 84 -2.68 -2.88 -9.17
N LEU A 85 -3.35 -3.85 -8.55
CA LEU A 85 -3.06 -4.38 -7.22
C LEU A 85 -2.61 -5.84 -7.34
N SER A 86 -1.56 -6.21 -6.61
CA SER A 86 -1.09 -7.60 -6.53
C SER A 86 -1.12 -8.04 -5.07
N VAL A 87 -1.83 -9.13 -4.79
CA VAL A 87 -1.91 -9.74 -3.46
C VAL A 87 -1.04 -10.99 -3.47
N GLN A 88 -0.07 -11.06 -2.57
CA GLN A 88 0.81 -12.21 -2.42
C GLN A 88 0.48 -12.92 -1.11
N LEU A 89 0.15 -14.20 -1.21
CA LEU A 89 -0.02 -15.07 -0.04
C LEU A 89 1.27 -15.86 0.15
N VAL A 90 2.00 -15.53 1.20
CA VAL A 90 3.22 -16.24 1.59
C VAL A 90 2.88 -17.06 2.82
N ALA A 91 2.95 -18.39 2.69
CA ALA A 91 2.83 -19.29 3.81
C ALA A 91 4.22 -19.57 4.38
N ASP A 92 4.39 -19.35 5.69
CA ASP A 92 5.56 -19.82 6.40
C ASP A 92 5.39 -21.31 6.72
N PHE A 93 6.37 -22.13 6.34
CA PHE A 93 6.39 -23.56 6.63
C PHE A 93 7.16 -23.88 7.91
N ALA A 94 7.86 -22.91 8.51
CA ALA A 94 8.62 -23.10 9.74
C ALA A 94 7.73 -22.88 10.98
N VAL A 95 7.28 -23.98 11.58
CA VAL A 95 6.52 -23.92 12.84
C VAL A 95 7.49 -23.92 14.03
N PHE A 96 7.75 -22.74 14.60
CA PHE A 96 8.49 -22.65 15.86
C PHE A 96 7.53 -22.77 17.05
N THR A 97 7.84 -23.69 17.95
CA THR A 97 7.21 -23.73 19.27
C THR A 97 7.99 -22.84 20.24
N ARG A 98 7.35 -22.39 21.32
CA ARG A 98 8.00 -21.56 22.35
C ARG A 98 9.31 -22.16 22.89
N GLN A 99 9.44 -23.49 22.88
CA GLN A 99 10.63 -24.21 23.33
C GLN A 99 11.65 -24.50 22.22
N SER A 100 11.21 -24.71 20.97
CA SER A 100 12.10 -25.03 19.85
C SER A 100 12.68 -23.81 19.12
N MET A 101 12.26 -22.60 19.48
CA MET A 101 12.73 -21.38 18.82
C MET A 101 14.19 -21.04 19.18
N PRO A 102 15.07 -20.82 18.18
CA PRO A 102 16.42 -20.32 18.38
C PRO A 102 16.44 -18.99 19.18
N PRO A 103 17.37 -18.81 20.13
CA PRO A 103 17.40 -17.63 20.99
C PRO A 103 17.58 -16.31 20.21
N GLN A 104 18.21 -16.33 19.04
CA GLN A 104 18.38 -15.16 18.17
C GLN A 104 17.05 -14.66 17.61
N LEU A 105 16.11 -15.58 17.34
CA LEU A 105 14.82 -15.27 16.75
C LEU A 105 13.79 -14.80 17.79
N LYS A 106 13.98 -15.14 19.07
CA LYS A 106 13.07 -14.77 20.18
C LYS A 106 12.84 -13.27 20.35
N GLN A 107 13.77 -12.44 19.88
CA GLN A 107 13.68 -10.98 20.01
C GLN A 107 12.86 -10.33 18.91
N VAL A 108 12.71 -11.00 17.76
CA VAL A 108 12.07 -10.45 16.55
C VAL A 108 10.70 -11.07 16.32
N LEU A 109 10.52 -12.34 16.73
CA LEU A 109 9.25 -13.05 16.58
C LEU A 109 8.23 -12.66 17.65
N VAL A 110 7.03 -12.30 17.22
CA VAL A 110 5.86 -12.15 18.09
C VAL A 110 5.12 -13.48 18.16
N ILE A 111 4.98 -14.03 19.36
CA ILE A 111 4.19 -15.24 19.61
C ILE A 111 2.82 -14.82 20.12
N ASP A 112 1.77 -15.37 19.52
CA ASP A 112 0.42 -15.22 20.03
C ASP A 112 0.27 -15.94 21.39
N SER A 113 -0.27 -15.24 22.38
CA SER A 113 -0.46 -15.80 23.72
C SER A 113 -1.56 -16.87 23.77
N GLU A 114 -2.53 -16.84 22.85
CA GLU A 114 -3.64 -17.80 22.83
C GLU A 114 -3.25 -19.10 22.13
N THR A 115 -2.69 -19.01 20.92
CA THR A 115 -2.33 -20.20 20.13
C THR A 115 -0.93 -20.73 20.41
N GLY A 116 -0.04 -19.92 21.00
CA GLY A 116 1.37 -20.25 21.17
C GLY A 116 2.13 -20.37 19.84
N ALA A 117 1.49 -20.01 18.73
CA ALA A 117 2.07 -19.99 17.40
C ALA A 117 2.71 -18.62 17.12
N TYR A 118 3.72 -18.65 16.27
CA TYR A 118 4.29 -17.44 15.70
C TYR A 118 3.25 -16.74 14.81
N LEU A 119 3.10 -15.43 14.99
CA LEU A 119 2.40 -14.57 14.03
C LEU A 119 3.44 -13.85 13.18
N PRO A 120 3.45 -14.05 11.84
CA PRO A 120 4.32 -13.25 10.98
C PRO A 120 4.01 -11.75 11.15
N PRO A 121 5.06 -10.90 11.12
CA PRO A 121 4.91 -9.46 11.26
C PRO A 121 4.10 -8.83 10.13
#